data_AF-A0A523GU59-F1
#
_entry.id   AF-A0A523GU59-F1
#
_cell.length_a   1.000
_cell.length_b   1.000
_cell.length_c   1.000
_cell.angle_alpha   90.00
_cell.angle_beta   90.00
_cell.angle_gamma   90.00
#
_symmetry.space_group_name_H-M   'P 1'
#
loop_
_entity.id
_entity.type
_entity.pdbx_description
1 polymer ?
#
loop_
_entity_poly.entity_id
_entity_poly.type
_entity_poly.pdbx_seq_one_letter_code
_entity_poly.pdbx_strand_id
1 'polypeptide(L)'
;MSKIQSALEKVRDLRLGADGGPNLGRREADEVDTRDPMADTWVGIPQVNLDVMELARHRIIVGDSVHEVAEMSYKMLRTRMIRRMRDNNWSSIVVTSADAGAGKSVTAINLAISAAREPNQTVYLIDLDLRRSSLHKYLGVQPPAGDLTA
;
A
#
# COMPACT_ATOMS: atom_id res chain seq x y z
N MET A 1 19.75 -22.17 42.02
CA MET A 1 20.01 -21.62 40.68
C MET A 1 18.68 -21.59 39.92
N SER A 2 18.16 -20.40 39.59
CA SER A 2 16.85 -20.25 38.95
C SER A 2 16.92 -20.56 37.45
N LYS A 3 15.89 -21.20 36.88
CA LYS A 3 15.79 -21.53 35.43
C LYS A 3 15.99 -20.31 34.52
N ILE A 4 15.67 -19.11 35.02
CA ILE A 4 15.82 -17.85 34.29
C ILE A 4 17.30 -17.44 34.15
N GLN A 5 18.13 -17.70 35.18
CA GLN A 5 19.56 -17.38 35.14
C GLN A 5 20.29 -18.27 34.13
N SER A 6 19.94 -19.57 34.07
CA SER A 6 20.50 -20.51 33.10
C SER A 6 20.12 -20.17 31.64
N ALA A 7 18.95 -19.57 31.42
CA ALA A 7 18.55 -19.10 30.09
C ALA A 7 19.33 -17.86 29.64
N LEU A 8 19.63 -16.94 30.57
CA LEU A 8 20.39 -15.71 30.28
C LEU A 8 21.87 -15.99 29.98
N GLU A 9 22.49 -16.94 30.69
CA GLU A 9 23.88 -17.34 30.42
C GLU A 9 24.02 -18.00 29.03
N LYS A 10 23.05 -18.83 28.63
CA LYS A 10 23.07 -19.51 27.34
C LYS A 10 22.96 -18.55 26.15
N VAL A 11 22.28 -17.41 26.33
CA VAL A 11 22.19 -16.33 25.33
C VAL A 11 23.50 -15.52 25.27
N ARG A 12 24.23 -15.40 26.39
CA ARG A 12 25.52 -14.69 26.45
C ARG A 12 26.61 -15.49 25.74
N ASP A 13 26.66 -16.80 25.92
CA ASP A 13 27.66 -17.65 25.28
C ASP A 13 27.45 -17.76 23.77
N LEU A 14 26.21 -17.68 23.28
CA LEU A 14 25.91 -17.62 21.85
C LEU A 14 26.40 -16.32 21.18
N ARG A 15 26.54 -15.22 21.94
CA ARG A 15 27.04 -13.94 21.42
C ARG A 15 28.56 -13.84 21.42
N LEU A 16 29.25 -14.60 22.25
CA LEU A 16 30.71 -14.57 22.38
C LEU A 16 31.43 -15.58 21.47
N GLY A 17 30.70 -16.49 20.81
CA GLY A 17 31.26 -17.57 19.99
C GLY A 17 31.10 -17.45 18.47
N ALA A 18 30.70 -16.28 17.94
CA ALA A 18 30.39 -16.11 16.52
C ALA A 18 31.28 -15.07 15.80
N ASP A 19 32.59 -15.08 16.09
CA ASP A 19 33.60 -14.47 15.22
C ASP A 19 34.10 -15.55 14.24
N GLY A 20 33.67 -15.50 12.97
CA GLY A 20 34.25 -16.34 11.90
C GLY A 20 33.32 -16.93 10.84
N GLY A 21 32.13 -16.35 10.58
CA GLY A 21 31.28 -16.77 9.45
C GLY A 21 31.69 -16.11 8.11
N PRO A 22 31.51 -16.79 6.95
CA PRO A 22 31.85 -16.21 5.66
C PRO A 22 31.04 -14.94 5.41
N ASN A 23 31.75 -13.88 5.00
CA ASN A 23 31.19 -12.57 4.67
C ASN A 23 30.32 -12.64 3.40
N LEU A 24 29.09 -13.11 3.56
CA LEU A 24 28.03 -13.01 2.56
C LEU A 24 27.37 -11.64 2.74
N GLY A 25 28.03 -10.63 2.18
CA GLY A 25 27.56 -9.26 1.93
C GLY A 25 26.23 -8.92 2.60
N ARG A 26 26.26 -8.72 3.92
CA ARG A 26 25.23 -7.96 4.60
C ARG A 26 25.46 -6.52 4.15
N ARG A 27 24.88 -6.15 3.00
CA ARG A 27 24.67 -4.73 2.71
C ARG A 27 23.99 -4.20 3.95
N GLU A 28 24.68 -3.27 4.61
CA GLU A 28 24.11 -2.42 5.65
C GLU A 28 22.69 -2.14 5.23
N ALA A 29 21.72 -2.42 6.10
CA ALA A 29 20.31 -2.27 5.79
C ALA A 29 20.14 -0.94 5.07
N ASP A 30 19.97 -1.00 3.74
CA ASP A 30 19.91 0.19 2.91
C ASP A 30 18.84 1.03 3.59
N GLU A 31 19.22 2.20 4.11
CA GLU A 31 18.26 3.17 4.60
C GLU A 31 17.34 3.41 3.42
N VAL A 32 16.18 2.75 3.45
CA VAL A 32 15.13 2.98 2.46
C VAL A 32 14.84 4.45 2.62
N ASP A 33 15.24 5.25 1.63
CA ASP A 33 15.01 6.68 1.65
C ASP A 33 13.51 6.89 1.83
N THR A 34 13.12 7.26 3.06
CA THR A 34 11.73 7.47 3.46
C THR A 34 11.22 8.83 3.00
N ARG A 35 12.11 9.67 2.45
CA ARG A 35 11.71 10.90 1.80
C ARG A 35 11.07 10.51 0.49
N ASP A 36 9.87 11.03 0.24
CA ASP A 36 9.30 10.99 -1.10
C ASP A 36 10.26 11.78 -2.01
N PRO A 37 11.01 11.14 -2.93
CA PRO A 37 11.94 11.83 -3.81
C PRO A 37 11.23 12.81 -4.76
N MET A 38 9.89 12.78 -4.79
CA MET A 38 9.02 13.65 -5.56
C MET A 38 8.20 14.61 -4.68
N ALA A 39 8.51 14.77 -3.39
CA ALA A 39 7.85 15.72 -2.47
C ALA A 39 7.62 17.11 -3.12
N ASP A 40 8.65 17.61 -3.81
CA ASP A 40 8.60 18.91 -4.51
C ASP A 40 7.86 18.86 -5.85
N THR A 41 7.71 17.67 -6.46
CA THR A 41 6.96 17.46 -7.72
C THR A 41 5.44 17.52 -7.49
N TRP A 42 4.99 17.30 -6.27
CA TRP A 42 3.58 17.40 -5.89
C TRP A 42 3.07 18.84 -5.78
N VAL A 43 3.97 19.83 -5.83
CA VAL A 43 3.62 21.24 -5.85
C VAL A 43 2.90 21.55 -7.16
N GLY A 44 1.58 21.75 -7.09
CA GLY A 44 0.76 22.19 -8.22
C GLY A 44 -0.17 21.12 -8.81
N ILE A 45 -0.24 19.91 -8.24
CA ILE A 45 -1.31 18.98 -8.64
C ILE A 45 -2.66 19.51 -8.12
N PRO A 46 -3.67 19.69 -9.00
CA PRO A 46 -4.99 20.09 -8.57
C PRO A 46 -5.56 19.11 -7.55
N GLN A 47 -5.95 19.63 -6.38
CA GLN A 47 -6.68 18.85 -5.40
C GLN A 47 -8.16 18.86 -5.77
N VAL A 48 -8.79 17.70 -5.62
CA VAL A 48 -10.22 17.50 -5.84
C VAL A 48 -10.89 17.16 -4.52
N ASN A 49 -12.01 17.81 -4.25
CA ASN A 49 -12.86 17.46 -3.12
C ASN A 49 -13.75 16.28 -3.52
N LEU A 50 -13.68 15.19 -2.75
CA LEU A 50 -14.50 14.02 -2.98
C LEU A 50 -15.76 14.09 -2.11
N ASP A 51 -16.91 13.79 -2.70
CA ASP A 51 -18.16 13.65 -1.97
C ASP A 51 -18.20 12.28 -1.27
N VAL A 52 -18.21 12.29 0.06
CA VAL A 52 -18.20 11.06 0.88
C VAL A 52 -19.45 10.20 0.64
N MET A 53 -20.60 10.82 0.38
CA MET A 53 -21.82 10.07 0.06
C MET A 53 -21.69 9.40 -1.30
N GLU A 54 -21.09 10.07 -2.29
CA GLU A 54 -20.82 9.49 -3.60
C GLU A 54 -19.89 8.28 -3.52
N LEU A 55 -18.80 8.44 -2.78
CA LEU A 55 -17.84 7.36 -2.53
C LEU A 55 -18.53 6.16 -1.89
N ALA A 56 -19.40 6.38 -0.89
CA ALA A 56 -20.16 5.31 -0.25
C ALA A 56 -21.09 4.58 -1.23
N ARG A 57 -21.77 5.29 -2.14
CA ARG A 57 -22.60 4.67 -3.21
C ARG A 57 -21.77 3.74 -4.10
N HIS A 58 -20.52 4.08 -4.32
CA HIS A 58 -19.55 3.31 -5.10
C HIS A 58 -18.77 2.25 -4.31
N ARG A 59 -19.15 1.99 -3.05
CA ARG A 59 -18.45 1.07 -2.13
C ARG A 59 -16.97 1.47 -1.91
N ILE A 60 -16.68 2.76 -1.99
CA ILE A 60 -15.37 3.31 -1.65
C ILE A 60 -15.36 3.65 -0.16
N ILE A 61 -14.39 3.08 0.55
CA ILE A 61 -14.29 3.08 2.00
C ILE A 61 -13.36 4.19 2.43
N VAL A 62 -13.94 5.22 3.06
CA VAL A 62 -13.22 6.37 3.61
C VAL A 62 -13.57 6.52 5.09
N GLY A 63 -12.59 6.90 5.91
CA GLY A 63 -12.71 6.93 7.37
C GLY A 63 -12.92 5.56 8.02
N ASP A 64 -13.37 5.60 9.28
CA ASP A 64 -13.97 4.49 10.00
C ASP A 64 -15.42 4.39 9.53
N SER A 65 -15.61 3.64 8.45
CA SER A 65 -16.88 3.59 7.73
C SER A 65 -17.87 2.61 8.39
N VAL A 66 -19.15 2.70 8.01
CA VAL A 66 -20.22 1.76 8.42
C VAL A 66 -19.96 0.30 7.97
N HIS A 67 -18.93 0.07 7.16
CA HIS A 67 -18.57 -1.23 6.58
C HIS A 67 -17.31 -1.83 7.23
N GLU A 68 -17.33 -2.01 8.55
CA GLU A 68 -16.20 -2.50 9.36
C GLU A 68 -15.57 -3.80 8.80
N VAL A 69 -16.39 -4.74 8.34
CA VAL A 69 -15.91 -6.03 7.78
C VAL A 69 -15.13 -5.82 6.48
N ALA A 70 -15.63 -4.98 5.59
CA ALA A 70 -14.97 -4.70 4.32
C ALA A 70 -13.68 -3.92 4.55
N GLU A 71 -13.69 -2.95 5.46
CA GLU A 71 -12.51 -2.19 5.85
C GLU A 71 -11.42 -3.10 6.42
N MET A 72 -11.78 -4.02 7.32
CA MET A 72 -10.84 -4.99 7.88
C MET A 72 -10.25 -5.90 6.80
N SER A 73 -11.05 -6.27 5.80
CA SER A 73 -10.57 -7.06 4.66
C SER A 73 -9.51 -6.31 3.84
N TYR A 74 -9.72 -5.02 3.56
CA TYR A 74 -8.71 -4.19 2.88
C TYR A 74 -7.48 -3.94 3.74
N LYS A 75 -7.63 -3.74 5.06
CA LYS A 75 -6.51 -3.64 6.01
C LYS A 75 -5.65 -4.91 5.98
N MET A 76 -6.27 -6.09 6.00
CA MET A 76 -5.56 -7.37 5.87
C MET A 76 -4.86 -7.52 4.51
N LEU A 77 -5.55 -7.17 3.42
CA LEU A 77 -4.99 -7.24 2.06
C LEU A 77 -3.78 -6.32 1.92
N ARG A 78 -3.88 -5.07 2.38
CA ARG A 78 -2.80 -4.09 2.42
C ARG A 78 -1.59 -4.62 3.18
N THR A 79 -1.77 -5.15 4.40
CA THR A 79 -0.66 -5.67 5.19
C THR A 79 0.09 -6.79 4.46
N ARG A 80 -0.66 -7.71 3.84
CA ARG A 80 -0.06 -8.79 3.03
C ARG A 80 0.66 -8.25 1.78
N MET A 81 0.04 -7.29 1.10
CA MET A 81 0.59 -6.63 -0.08
C MET A 81 1.91 -5.92 0.25
N ILE A 82 1.92 -5.01 1.22
CA ILE A 82 3.11 -4.22 1.59
C ILE A 82 4.24 -5.13 2.04
N ARG A 83 3.95 -6.15 2.86
CA ARG A 83 4.97 -7.12 3.28
C ARG A 83 5.59 -7.81 2.07
N ARG A 84 4.77 -8.32 1.15
CA ARG A 84 5.27 -9.01 -0.06
C ARG A 84 6.04 -8.07 -0.98
N MET A 85 5.59 -6.83 -1.12
CA MET A 85 6.30 -5.82 -1.91
C MET A 85 7.68 -5.53 -1.32
N ARG A 86 7.80 -5.36 0.01
CA ARG A 86 9.09 -5.17 0.69
C ARG A 86 10.00 -6.39 0.52
N ASP A 87 9.46 -7.60 0.74
CA ASP A 87 10.22 -8.85 0.61
C ASP A 87 10.80 -9.06 -0.81
N ASN A 88 10.15 -8.48 -1.83
CA ASN A 88 10.57 -8.59 -3.23
C ASN A 88 11.15 -7.29 -3.83
N ASN A 89 11.32 -6.24 -3.01
CA ASN A 89 11.73 -4.91 -3.44
C ASN A 89 10.88 -4.34 -4.61
N TRP A 90 9.56 -4.50 -4.54
CA TRP A 90 8.60 -3.97 -5.51
C TRP A 90 8.06 -2.61 -5.08
N SER A 91 7.90 -1.71 -6.06
CA SER A 91 7.27 -0.40 -5.88
C SER A 91 5.90 -0.28 -6.55
N SER A 92 5.52 -1.24 -7.41
CA SER A 92 4.28 -1.21 -8.18
C SER A 92 3.58 -2.57 -8.21
N ILE A 93 2.25 -2.55 -8.25
CA ILE A 93 1.42 -3.73 -8.49
C ILE A 93 0.32 -3.40 -9.51
N VAL A 94 -0.21 -4.43 -10.16
CA VAL A 94 -1.36 -4.30 -11.07
C VAL A 94 -2.54 -5.08 -10.48
N VAL A 95 -3.71 -4.45 -10.45
CA VAL A 95 -4.97 -5.10 -10.08
C VAL A 95 -5.74 -5.40 -11.36
N THR A 96 -6.05 -6.68 -11.60
CA THR A 96 -6.79 -7.14 -12.77
C THR A 96 -7.85 -8.17 -12.37
N SER A 97 -8.77 -8.48 -13.29
CA SER A 97 -9.79 -9.51 -13.11
C SER A 97 -9.97 -10.31 -14.40
N ALA A 98 -10.50 -11.53 -14.27
CA ALA A 98 -10.82 -12.37 -15.43
C ALA A 98 -11.93 -11.74 -16.29
N ASP A 99 -12.92 -11.11 -15.65
CA ASP A 99 -14.10 -10.54 -16.31
C ASP A 99 -14.30 -9.05 -15.99
N ALA A 100 -15.04 -8.39 -16.87
CA ALA A 100 -15.56 -7.05 -16.61
C ALA A 100 -16.57 -7.09 -15.45
N GLY A 101 -16.62 -6.03 -14.64
CA GLY A 101 -17.58 -5.93 -13.53
C GLY A 101 -17.21 -6.71 -12.26
N ALA A 102 -16.11 -7.46 -12.25
CA ALA A 102 -15.65 -8.23 -11.07
C ALA A 102 -15.15 -7.37 -9.89
N GLY A 103 -15.26 -6.04 -9.96
CA GLY A 103 -14.87 -5.13 -8.90
C GLY A 103 -13.40 -4.71 -8.89
N LYS A 104 -12.62 -4.98 -9.95
CA LYS A 104 -11.19 -4.62 -10.03
C LYS A 104 -10.89 -3.15 -9.69
N SER A 105 -11.69 -2.22 -10.22
CA SER A 105 -11.53 -0.77 -9.99
C SER A 105 -11.84 -0.40 -8.54
N VAL A 106 -12.94 -0.92 -7.98
CA VAL A 106 -13.32 -0.69 -6.57
C VAL A 106 -12.27 -1.25 -5.61
N THR A 107 -11.77 -2.46 -5.90
CA THR A 107 -10.69 -3.08 -5.13
C THR A 107 -9.41 -2.25 -5.20
N ALA A 108 -9.02 -1.77 -6.39
CA ALA A 108 -7.84 -0.94 -6.58
C ALA A 108 -7.94 0.38 -5.79
N ILE A 109 -9.09 1.08 -5.86
CA ILE A 109 -9.32 2.33 -5.13
C ILE A 109 -9.23 2.10 -3.61
N ASN A 110 -9.97 1.12 -3.09
CA ASN A 110 -10.00 0.86 -1.65
C ASN A 110 -8.65 0.38 -1.11
N LEU A 111 -7.93 -0.43 -1.88
CA LEU A 111 -6.58 -0.86 -1.52
C LEU A 111 -5.60 0.32 -1.51
N ALA A 112 -5.70 1.22 -2.49
CA ALA A 112 -4.89 2.43 -2.54
C ALA A 112 -5.17 3.36 -1.35
N ILE A 113 -6.45 3.61 -1.02
CA ILE A 113 -6.84 4.41 0.16
C ILE A 113 -6.31 3.75 1.44
N SER A 114 -6.47 2.43 1.57
CA SER A 114 -5.98 1.69 2.74
C SER A 114 -4.46 1.79 2.88
N ALA A 115 -3.73 1.68 1.77
CA ALA A 115 -2.28 1.80 1.72
C ALA A 115 -1.80 3.23 2.01
N ALA A 116 -2.50 4.25 1.50
CA ALA A 116 -2.17 5.66 1.74
C ALA A 116 -2.38 6.10 3.20
N ARG A 117 -3.12 5.31 4.00
CA ARG A 117 -3.23 5.53 5.45
C ARG A 117 -2.01 5.03 6.23
N GLU A 118 -1.11 4.25 5.62
CA GLU A 118 0.14 3.88 6.30
C GLU A 118 1.06 5.09 6.41
N PRO A 119 1.68 5.33 7.57
CA PRO A 119 2.65 6.41 7.73
C PRO A 119 3.82 6.26 6.75
N ASN A 120 4.30 7.39 6.24
CA ASN A 120 5.46 7.47 5.32
C ASN A 120 5.28 6.67 4.02
N GLN A 121 4.03 6.47 3.57
CA GLN A 121 3.74 5.80 2.31
C GLN A 121 3.05 6.75 1.33
N THR A 122 3.76 7.14 0.28
CA THR A 122 3.14 7.75 -0.90
C THR A 122 2.54 6.65 -1.79
N VAL A 123 1.30 6.84 -2.25
CA VAL A 123 0.59 5.87 -3.09
C VAL A 123 0.07 6.54 -4.35
N TYR A 124 0.34 5.91 -5.49
CA TYR A 124 -0.18 6.29 -6.78
C TYR A 124 -1.24 5.28 -7.22
N LEU A 125 -2.40 5.76 -7.63
CA LEU A 125 -3.41 4.96 -8.30
C LEU A 125 -3.53 5.44 -9.75
N ILE A 126 -3.21 4.55 -10.69
CA ILE A 126 -3.16 4.85 -12.12
C ILE A 126 -4.20 3.99 -12.83
N ASP A 127 -5.10 4.61 -13.60
CA ASP A 127 -6.02 3.89 -14.48
C ASP A 127 -5.28 3.46 -15.75
N LEU A 128 -5.10 2.15 -15.93
CA LEU A 128 -4.49 1.58 -17.14
C LEU A 128 -5.54 0.90 -18.05
N ASP A 129 -6.83 0.98 -17.72
CA ASP A 129 -7.93 0.49 -18.57
C ASP A 129 -8.35 1.60 -19.56
N LEU A 130 -7.47 1.91 -20.52
CA LEU A 130 -7.67 3.03 -21.46
C LEU A 130 -8.90 2.87 -22.36
N ARG A 131 -9.41 1.64 -22.53
CA ARG A 131 -10.62 1.39 -23.33
C ARG A 131 -11.89 1.69 -22.56
N ARG A 132 -11.87 1.48 -21.24
CA ARG A 132 -13.04 1.62 -20.35
C ARG A 132 -12.60 2.25 -19.03
N SER A 133 -12.02 3.45 -19.13
CA SER A 133 -11.61 4.19 -17.94
C SER A 133 -12.82 4.43 -17.04
N SER A 134 -12.63 4.17 -15.75
CA SER A 134 -13.73 4.14 -14.79
C SER A 134 -13.41 4.75 -13.44
N LEU A 135 -12.12 4.97 -13.11
CA LEU A 135 -11.75 5.51 -11.80
C LEU A 135 -12.39 6.86 -11.53
N HIS A 136 -12.44 7.74 -12.53
CA HIS A 136 -13.03 9.07 -12.40
C HIS A 136 -14.52 9.00 -11.99
N LYS A 137 -15.27 8.02 -12.52
CA LYS A 137 -16.69 7.79 -12.19
C LYS A 137 -16.86 7.35 -10.74
N TYR A 138 -16.05 6.39 -10.29
CA TYR A 138 -16.09 5.90 -8.91
C TYR A 138 -15.69 6.97 -7.90
N LEU A 139 -14.78 7.88 -8.27
CA LEU A 139 -14.32 8.99 -7.44
C LEU A 139 -15.21 10.25 -7.55
N GLY A 140 -16.18 10.29 -8.46
CA GLY A 140 -17.03 11.47 -8.66
C GLY A 140 -16.28 12.68 -9.22
N VAL A 141 -15.17 12.47 -9.94
CA VAL A 141 -14.36 13.53 -10.54
C VAL A 141 -14.62 13.60 -12.04
N GLN A 142 -14.61 14.81 -12.60
CA GLN A 142 -14.68 14.96 -14.05
C GLN A 142 -13.40 14.45 -14.69
N PRO A 143 -13.49 13.70 -15.80
CA PRO A 143 -12.30 13.29 -16.52
C PRO A 143 -11.57 14.55 -17.05
N PRO A 144 -10.24 14.52 -17.15
CA PRO A 144 -9.50 15.60 -17.79
C PRO A 144 -9.97 15.76 -19.24
N ALA A 145 -9.95 17.01 -19.74
CA ALA A 145 -10.35 17.33 -21.11
C ALA A 145 -9.57 16.44 -22.10
N GLY A 146 -10.27 15.60 -22.86
CA GLY A 146 -9.66 14.64 -23.79
C GLY A 146 -10.04 13.17 -23.57
N ASP A 147 -10.91 12.84 -22.61
CA ASP A 147 -11.51 11.51 -22.55
C ASP A 147 -12.34 11.27 -23.83
N LEU A 148 -11.85 10.38 -24.70
CA LEU A 148 -12.42 10.04 -26.01
C LEU A 148 -13.77 9.29 -25.89
N THR A 149 -14.30 9.14 -24.67
CA THR A 149 -15.50 8.36 -24.37
C THR A 149 -16.64 9.17 -23.72
N ALA A 150 -16.52 10.50 -23.66
CA ALA A 150 -17.59 11.41 -23.24
C ALA A 150 -18.69 11.56 -24.31
#